data_AF-A0A958G028-F1
#
_entry.id   AF-A0A958G028-F1
#
_cell.length_a   1.000
_cell.length_b   1.000
_cell.length_c   1.000
_cell.angle_alpha   90.00
_cell.angle_beta   90.00
_cell.angle_gamma   90.00
#
_symmetry.space_group_name_H-M   'P 1'
#
loop_
_entity.id
_entity.type
_entity.pdbx_description
1 polymer ?
#
loop_
_entity_poly.entity_id
_entity_poly.type
_entity_poly.pdbx_seq_one_letter_code
_entity_poly.pdbx_strand_id
1 'polypeptide(L)'
;MALRNSYFPERTDLDAYQVSWSKRRQKRTLASVNIEKKRVNVARELNDIRYAVWLEPLLYHEMCHAVLGEGVRRSNGGYAWHGPEFKSLEKRHPEIKSLDQWIKAGGWQRAVRSDRSRRAYQRRAPGMGGKRAKKIQDKRA
;
A
#
# COMPACT_ATOMS: atom_id res chain seq x y z
N MET A 1 -13.69 11.13 0.60
CA MET A 1 -12.94 12.39 0.79
C MET A 1 -11.47 12.09 0.58
N ALA A 2 -10.71 12.98 -0.06
CA ALA A 2 -9.27 12.75 -0.30
C ALA A 2 -8.49 12.77 1.04
N LEU A 3 -7.64 11.77 1.29
CA LEU A 3 -6.88 11.57 2.55
C LEU A 3 -6.21 12.87 3.06
N ARG A 4 -5.65 13.65 2.13
CA ARG A 4 -4.99 14.93 2.41
C ARG A 4 -5.93 15.97 3.02
N ASN A 5 -7.16 16.11 2.53
CA ASN A 5 -8.15 17.02 3.12
C ASN A 5 -8.44 16.68 4.60
N SER A 6 -8.46 15.40 4.95
CA SER A 6 -8.83 14.95 6.29
C SER A 6 -7.73 15.17 7.33
N TYR A 7 -6.45 15.01 6.93
CA TYR A 7 -5.34 14.98 7.89
C TYR A 7 -4.29 16.08 7.73
N PHE A 8 -4.20 16.67 6.54
CA PHE A 8 -3.22 17.70 6.20
C PHE A 8 -3.85 18.75 5.25
N PRO A 9 -4.95 19.42 5.66
CA PRO A 9 -5.71 20.32 4.78
C PRO A 9 -4.83 21.45 4.22
N GLU A 10 -3.89 21.96 5.02
CA GLU A 10 -2.97 23.05 4.64
C GLU A 10 -1.82 22.61 3.72
N ARG A 11 -1.64 21.31 3.48
CA ARG A 11 -0.53 20.76 2.67
C ARG A 11 -0.97 20.41 1.26
N THR A 12 -1.34 21.44 0.50
CA THR A 12 -1.76 21.31 -0.91
C THR A 12 -0.65 20.78 -1.82
N ASP A 13 0.61 20.92 -1.42
CA ASP A 13 1.79 20.37 -2.13
C ASP A 13 1.76 18.83 -2.22
N LEU A 14 1.04 18.15 -1.32
CA LEU A 14 0.89 16.70 -1.33
C LEU A 14 0.00 16.21 -2.49
N ASP A 15 -0.86 17.05 -3.07
CA ASP A 15 -1.67 16.68 -4.23
C ASP A 15 -0.82 16.43 -5.48
N ALA A 16 0.41 16.93 -5.51
CA ALA A 16 1.36 16.67 -6.58
C ALA A 16 1.99 15.25 -6.51
N TYR A 17 1.76 14.49 -5.43
CA TYR A 17 2.29 13.14 -5.31
C TYR A 17 1.51 12.15 -6.17
N GLN A 18 2.24 11.34 -6.93
CA GLN A 18 1.69 10.25 -7.72
C GLN A 18 1.78 8.93 -6.94
N VAL A 19 0.63 8.26 -6.76
CA VAL A 19 0.57 6.91 -6.18
C VAL A 19 0.56 5.87 -7.30
N SER A 20 1.42 4.87 -7.20
CA SER A 20 1.48 3.80 -8.21
C SER A 20 1.83 2.44 -7.60
N TRP A 21 1.46 1.37 -8.30
CA TRP A 21 1.86 0.02 -7.93
C TRP A 21 3.32 -0.25 -8.33
N SER A 22 4.10 -0.74 -7.38
CA SER A 22 5.48 -1.14 -7.59
C SER A 22 5.57 -2.32 -8.56
N LYS A 23 6.41 -2.18 -9.59
CA LYS A 23 6.73 -3.26 -10.53
C LYS A 23 7.65 -4.32 -9.91
N ARG A 24 8.36 -3.96 -8.82
CA ARG A 24 9.38 -4.80 -8.18
C ARG A 24 8.73 -5.84 -7.27
N ARG A 25 9.44 -6.96 -7.08
CA ARG A 25 9.07 -7.98 -6.08
C ARG A 25 9.53 -7.50 -4.70
N GLN A 26 8.66 -6.80 -3.98
CA GLN A 26 9.01 -6.36 -2.63
C GLN A 26 8.82 -7.50 -1.64
N LYS A 27 9.83 -7.71 -0.77
CA LYS A 27 9.80 -8.74 0.27
C LYS A 27 9.65 -8.14 1.67
N ARG A 28 10.12 -6.91 1.86
CA ARG A 28 10.31 -6.28 3.18
C ARG A 28 9.62 -4.91 3.31
N THR A 29 9.08 -4.39 2.21
CA THR A 29 8.59 -3.02 2.11
C THR A 29 7.17 -3.08 1.55
N LEU A 30 6.23 -2.43 2.22
CA LEU A 30 4.81 -2.41 1.84
C LEU A 30 4.50 -1.21 0.95
N ALA A 31 5.09 -0.07 1.25
CA ALA A 31 5.12 1.10 0.40
C ALA A 31 6.41 1.88 0.63
N SER A 32 6.68 2.84 -0.24
CA SER A 32 7.80 3.76 -0.11
C SER A 32 7.49 5.06 -0.82
N VAL A 33 7.79 6.18 -0.18
CA VAL A 33 7.78 7.50 -0.78
C VAL A 33 9.16 7.90 -1.31
N ASN A 34 9.19 8.56 -2.46
CA ASN A 34 10.31 9.35 -2.95
C ASN A 34 9.86 10.81 -2.95
N ILE A 35 10.48 11.60 -2.06
CA ILE A 35 10.08 12.99 -1.79
C ILE A 35 10.43 13.89 -2.99
N GLU A 36 11.66 13.82 -3.49
CA GLU A 36 12.14 14.59 -4.64
C GLU A 36 11.26 14.41 -5.89
N LYS A 37 10.93 13.16 -6.23
CA LYS A 37 10.13 12.81 -7.42
C LYS A 37 8.63 12.84 -7.16
N LYS A 38 8.20 13.18 -5.93
CA LYS A 38 6.80 13.17 -5.48
C LYS A 38 6.07 11.89 -5.87
N ARG A 39 6.62 10.73 -5.50
CA ARG A 39 6.07 9.42 -5.88
C ARG A 39 5.95 8.48 -4.70
N VAL A 40 4.77 7.94 -4.51
CA VAL A 40 4.51 6.82 -3.60
C VAL A 40 4.38 5.54 -4.42
N ASN A 41 5.19 4.54 -4.10
CA ASN A 41 5.10 3.21 -4.69
C ASN A 41 4.54 2.24 -3.66
N VAL A 42 3.41 1.61 -3.94
CA VAL A 42 2.79 0.59 -3.10
C VAL A 42 3.14 -0.79 -3.63
N ALA A 43 3.48 -1.72 -2.75
CA ALA A 43 3.76 -3.10 -3.11
C ALA A 43 2.56 -3.70 -3.85
N ARG A 44 2.81 -4.27 -5.03
CA ARG A 44 1.77 -4.90 -5.87
C ARG A 44 1.06 -6.07 -5.20
N GLU A 45 1.65 -6.66 -4.16
CA GLU A 45 1.08 -7.71 -3.35
C GLU A 45 -0.18 -7.23 -2.61
N LEU A 46 -0.31 -5.91 -2.41
CA LEU A 46 -1.50 -5.26 -1.85
C LEU A 46 -2.54 -4.90 -2.93
N ASN A 47 -2.27 -5.16 -4.21
CA ASN A 47 -3.23 -5.00 -5.32
C ASN A 47 -4.18 -6.20 -5.40
N ASP A 48 -4.87 -6.47 -4.30
CA ASP A 48 -5.90 -7.48 -4.12
C ASP A 48 -6.94 -6.90 -3.15
N ILE A 49 -8.22 -7.09 -3.46
CA ILE A 49 -9.33 -6.50 -2.68
C ILE A 49 -9.27 -6.87 -1.20
N ARG A 50 -8.72 -8.05 -0.87
CA ARG A 50 -8.56 -8.52 0.51
C ARG A 50 -7.62 -7.65 1.35
N TYR A 51 -6.78 -6.84 0.71
CA TYR A 51 -5.82 -5.95 1.36
C TYR A 51 -6.19 -4.47 1.20
N ALA A 52 -7.33 -4.15 0.57
CA ALA A 52 -7.75 -2.78 0.33
C ALA A 52 -7.90 -1.97 1.63
N VAL A 53 -8.36 -2.60 2.72
CA VAL A 53 -8.47 -1.99 4.06
C VAL A 53 -7.14 -1.43 4.57
N TRP A 54 -6.01 -1.98 4.13
CA TRP A 54 -4.69 -1.52 4.57
C TRP A 54 -4.12 -0.38 3.74
N LEU A 55 -4.74 -0.04 2.61
CA LEU A 55 -4.19 0.97 1.70
C LEU A 55 -4.29 2.38 2.30
N GLU A 56 -5.40 2.69 2.96
CA GLU A 56 -5.61 4.02 3.56
C GLU A 56 -4.58 4.33 4.67
N PRO A 57 -4.45 3.51 5.75
CA PRO A 57 -3.45 3.76 6.78
C PRO A 57 -2.01 3.68 6.23
N LEU A 58 -1.74 2.85 5.23
CA LEU A 58 -0.43 2.77 4.60
C LEU A 58 -0.08 4.03 3.80
N LEU A 59 -1.01 4.55 3.01
CA LEU A 59 -0.79 5.80 2.27
C LEU A 59 -0.67 6.98 3.22
N TYR A 60 -1.40 6.97 4.33
CA TYR A 60 -1.23 7.96 5.39
C TYR A 60 0.18 7.93 5.98
N HIS A 61 0.74 6.74 6.25
CA HIS A 61 2.12 6.58 6.69
C HIS A 61 3.12 7.21 5.70
N GLU A 62 2.95 6.97 4.39
CA GLU A 62 3.81 7.57 3.37
C GLU A 62 3.64 9.10 3.26
N MET A 63 2.44 9.61 3.52
CA MET A 63 2.19 11.05 3.61
C MET A 63 2.87 11.69 4.83
N CYS A 64 2.94 11.01 5.96
CA CYS A 64 3.71 11.50 7.12
C CYS A 64 5.18 11.73 6.76
N HIS A 65 5.79 10.84 5.98
CA HIS A 65 7.15 11.03 5.44
C HIS A 65 7.23 12.24 4.52
N ALA A 66 6.28 12.40 3.59
CA ALA A 66 6.23 13.56 2.69
C ALA A 66 6.03 14.90 3.45
N VAL A 67 5.28 14.87 4.55
CA VAL A 67 5.00 16.05 5.37
C VAL A 67 6.24 16.50 6.13
N LEU A 68 6.96 15.58 6.76
CA LEU A 68 8.18 15.89 7.50
C LEU A 68 9.37 16.16 6.58
N GLY A 69 9.32 15.66 5.34
CA GLY A 69 10.31 15.97 4.32
C GLY A 69 11.72 15.47 4.67
N GLU A 70 12.72 16.17 4.17
CA GLU A 70 14.14 15.92 4.49
C GLU A 70 14.57 16.52 5.84
N GLY A 71 13.66 17.22 6.54
CA GLY A 71 13.90 17.85 7.85
C GLY A 71 14.07 16.87 9.01
N VAL A 72 14.12 15.57 8.72
CA VAL A 72 14.40 14.51 9.69
C VAL A 72 15.80 14.73 10.26
N ARG A 73 15.85 15.21 11.51
CA ARG A 73 17.10 15.47 12.24
C ARG A 73 17.99 14.22 12.19
N ARG A 74 19.25 14.43 11.82
CA ARG A 74 20.28 13.39 11.93
C ARG A 74 20.53 13.13 13.41
N SER A 75 20.32 11.91 13.86
CA SER A 75 20.70 11.45 15.20
C SER A 75 21.69 10.31 15.04
N ASN A 76 22.85 10.41 15.70
CA ASN A 76 23.92 9.41 15.66
C ASN A 76 24.29 8.94 14.24
N GLY A 77 24.54 9.89 13.33
CA GLY A 77 25.03 9.61 11.98
C GLY A 77 23.97 9.20 10.95
N GLY A 78 22.75 8.88 11.36
CA GLY A 78 21.65 8.43 10.49
C GLY A 78 20.41 9.34 10.50
N TYR A 79 19.57 9.21 9.47
CA TYR A 79 18.25 9.85 9.41
C TYR A 79 17.26 9.09 10.30
N ALA A 80 16.69 9.78 11.31
CA ALA A 80 15.68 9.21 12.20
C ALA A 80 14.27 9.29 11.58
N TRP A 81 14.03 8.56 10.48
CA TRP A 81 12.78 8.62 9.69
C TRP A 81 11.49 8.39 10.49
N HIS A 82 11.57 7.72 11.64
CA HIS A 82 10.45 7.48 12.56
C HIS A 82 10.69 8.11 13.95
N GLY A 83 11.16 9.37 13.95
CA GLY A 83 11.36 10.17 15.16
C GLY A 83 10.07 10.55 15.89
N PRO A 84 10.16 11.34 16.98
CA PRO A 84 9.00 11.76 17.77
C PRO A 84 7.93 12.51 16.95
N GLU A 85 8.31 13.41 16.03
CA GLU A 85 7.33 14.11 15.20
C GLU A 85 6.58 13.15 14.29
N PHE A 86 7.28 12.20 13.68
CA PHE A 86 6.66 11.16 12.85
C PHE A 86 5.64 10.36 13.64
N LYS A 87 6.03 9.84 14.82
CA LYS A 87 5.13 9.05 15.67
C LYS A 87 3.92 9.87 16.14
N SER A 88 4.09 11.17 16.35
CA SER A 88 2.98 12.06 16.71
C SER A 88 1.97 12.19 15.56
N LEU A 89 2.45 12.44 14.34
CA LEU A 89 1.61 12.49 13.15
C LEU A 89 0.93 11.14 12.90
N GLU A 90 1.70 10.04 12.92
CA GLU A 90 1.22 8.71 12.60
C GLU A 90 0.04 8.28 13.48
N LYS A 91 0.09 8.62 14.78
CA LYS A 91 -0.96 8.31 15.75
C LYS A 91 -2.32 8.95 15.46
N ARG A 92 -2.39 9.97 14.59
CA ARG A 92 -3.66 10.65 14.26
C ARG A 92 -4.58 9.81 13.38
N HIS A 93 -4.05 8.80 12.68
CA HIS A 93 -4.88 7.92 11.86
C HIS A 93 -5.37 6.72 12.69
N PRO A 94 -6.69 6.48 12.75
CA PRO A 94 -7.29 5.51 13.68
C PRO A 94 -6.82 4.07 13.41
N GLU A 95 -6.60 3.72 12.14
CA GLU A 95 -6.26 2.35 11.75
C GLU A 95 -4.76 2.02 11.74
N ILE A 96 -3.87 2.95 12.08
CA ILE A 96 -2.42 2.69 12.08
C ILE A 96 -2.05 1.55 13.03
N LYS A 97 -2.66 1.51 14.22
CA LYS A 97 -2.43 0.41 15.17
C LYS A 97 -2.88 -0.94 14.62
N SER A 98 -4.01 -0.97 13.90
CA SER A 98 -4.53 -2.18 13.27
C SER A 98 -3.60 -2.66 12.14
N LEU A 99 -3.10 -1.73 11.32
CA LEU A 99 -2.10 -2.02 10.29
C LEU A 99 -0.83 -2.62 10.92
N ASP A 100 -0.29 -2.01 11.97
CA ASP A 100 0.87 -2.50 12.70
C ASP A 100 0.67 -3.91 13.26
N GLN A 101 -0.49 -4.16 13.87
CA GLN A 101 -0.85 -5.47 14.40
C GLN A 101 -0.95 -6.50 13.27
N TRP A 102 -1.57 -6.15 12.14
CA TRP A 102 -1.65 -7.02 10.98
C TRP A 102 -0.25 -7.38 10.44
N ILE A 103 0.66 -6.41 10.35
CA ILE A 103 2.06 -6.62 9.94
C ILE A 103 2.76 -7.57 10.92
N LYS A 104 2.68 -7.29 12.23
CA LYS A 104 3.31 -8.10 13.30
C LYS A 104 2.76 -9.53 13.33
N ALA A 105 1.47 -9.71 13.08
CA ALA A 105 0.80 -11.01 13.00
C ALA A 105 1.13 -11.79 11.70
N GLY A 106 2.08 -11.31 10.89
CA GLY A 106 2.53 -11.99 9.67
C GLY A 106 1.64 -11.74 8.44
N GLY A 107 0.73 -10.77 8.50
CA GLY A 107 -0.20 -10.43 7.43
C GLY A 107 0.52 -10.10 6.12
N TRP A 108 1.59 -9.31 6.20
CA TRP A 108 2.42 -8.98 5.05
C TRP A 108 3.04 -10.22 4.39
N GLN A 109 3.64 -11.12 5.19
CA GLN A 109 4.26 -12.34 4.69
C GLN A 109 3.23 -13.27 4.04
N ARG A 110 1.99 -13.30 4.55
CA ARG A 110 0.88 -14.03 3.92
C ARG A 110 0.49 -13.40 2.57
N ALA A 111 0.39 -12.07 2.49
CA ALA A 111 0.10 -11.36 1.24
C ALA A 111 1.16 -11.65 0.16
N VAL A 112 2.44 -11.56 0.52
CA VAL A 112 3.56 -11.89 -0.37
C VAL A 112 3.48 -13.34 -0.87
N ARG A 113 3.18 -14.31 0.00
CA ARG A 113 3.04 -15.71 -0.40
C ARG A 113 1.84 -15.90 -1.34
N SER A 114 0.70 -15.30 -1.03
CA SER A 114 -0.52 -15.39 -1.85
C SER A 114 -0.30 -14.84 -3.26
N ASP A 115 0.29 -13.65 -3.41
CA ASP A 115 0.59 -13.08 -4.73
C ASP A 115 1.52 -13.99 -5.55
N ARG A 116 2.57 -14.53 -4.91
CA ARG A 116 3.52 -15.44 -5.57
C ARG A 116 2.84 -16.70 -6.08
N SER A 117 2.06 -17.37 -5.24
CA SER A 117 1.35 -18.59 -5.62
C SER A 117 0.38 -18.32 -6.77
N ARG A 118 -0.40 -17.23 -6.69
CA ARG A 118 -1.33 -16.82 -7.75
C ARG A 118 -0.62 -16.58 -9.07
N ARG A 119 0.48 -15.84 -9.08
CA ARG A 119 1.25 -15.56 -10.31
C ARG A 119 1.94 -16.79 -10.86
N ALA A 120 2.44 -17.69 -10.00
CA ALA A 120 3.00 -18.96 -10.44
C ALA A 120 1.94 -19.81 -11.14
N TYR A 121 0.73 -19.88 -10.58
CA TYR A 121 -0.41 -20.56 -11.20
C TYR A 121 -0.77 -19.92 -12.56
N GLN A 122 -0.91 -18.60 -12.62
CA GLN A 122 -1.20 -17.89 -13.88
C GLN A 122 -0.16 -18.15 -14.98
N ARG A 123 1.12 -18.24 -14.63
CA ARG A 123 2.20 -18.58 -15.60
C ARG A 123 2.15 -20.03 -16.08
N ARG A 124 1.64 -20.95 -15.25
CA ARG A 124 1.52 -22.38 -15.59
C ARG A 124 0.24 -22.70 -16.36
N ALA A 125 -0.75 -21.82 -16.33
CA ALA A 125 -2.04 -22.01 -16.98
C ALA A 125 -2.28 -21.13 -18.24
N PRO A 126 -1.33 -20.94 -19.18
CA PRO A 126 -1.57 -20.09 -20.35
C PRO A 126 -2.49 -20.71 -21.41
N GLY A 127 -3.28 -21.75 -21.10
CA GLY A 127 -4.07 -22.51 -22.08
C GLY A 127 -5.48 -22.99 -21.68
N MET A 128 -6.01 -22.63 -20.50
CA MET A 128 -7.38 -23.03 -20.08
C MET A 128 -8.36 -21.85 -19.95
N GLY A 129 -8.26 -20.89 -20.87
CA GLY A 129 -9.15 -19.73 -20.98
C GLY A 129 -10.27 -19.87 -22.01
N GLY A 130 -10.73 -21.10 -22.29
CA GLY A 130 -11.73 -21.34 -23.33
C GLY A 130 -12.67 -22.48 -23.00
N LYS A 131 -13.67 -22.23 -22.13
CA LYS A 131 -15.04 -22.77 -22.25
C LYS A 131 -15.98 -22.01 -21.32
N ARG A 132 -16.74 -21.13 -21.96
CA ARG A 132 -17.85 -20.33 -21.46
C ARG A 132 -18.76 -21.08 -20.49
N ALA A 133 -19.07 -20.40 -19.39
CA ALA A 133 -20.42 -20.41 -18.86
C ALA A 133 -21.41 -19.99 -19.97
N LYS A 134 -22.17 -20.96 -20.51
CA LYS A 134 -23.43 -20.74 -21.22
C LYS A 134 -24.21 -22.06 -21.27
N LYS A 135 -24.96 -22.33 -20.20
CA LYS A 135 -26.25 -23.03 -20.18
C LYS A 135 -26.95 -22.34 -19.00
N ILE A 136 -28.00 -21.55 -19.20
CA ILE A 136 -29.36 -22.03 -19.40
C ILE A 136 -30.15 -20.95 -20.14
N GLN A 137 -30.63 -21.27 -21.34
CA GLN A 137 -31.89 -20.79 -21.89
C GLN A 137 -32.55 -21.99 -22.61
N ASP A 138 -33.87 -21.96 -22.65
CA ASP A 138 -34.82 -22.90 -23.24
C ASP A 138 -35.23 -24.16 -22.47
N LYS A 139 -36.27 -23.99 -21.65
CA LYS A 139 -37.45 -24.88 -21.60
C LYS A 139 -38.71 -24.06 -21.30
N ARG A 140 -39.37 -23.55 -22.35
CA ARG A 140 -40.83 -23.33 -22.40
C ARG A 140 -41.26 -23.57 -23.85
N ALA A 141 -41.68 -24.80 -24.12
CA ALA A 141 -42.69 -25.10 -25.12
C ALA A 141 -44.04 -25.03 -24.41
#